data_AF-A0A7Y0EXB1-F1
#
_entry.id   AF-A0A7Y0EXB1-F1
#
_cell.length_a   1.000
_cell.length_b   1.000
_cell.length_c   1.000
_cell.angle_alpha   90.00
_cell.angle_beta   90.00
_cell.angle_gamma   90.00
#
_symmetry.space_group_name_H-M   'P 1'
#
loop_
_entity.id
_entity.type
_entity.pdbx_description
1 polymer ?
#
loop_
_entity_poly.entity_id
_entity_poly.type
_entity_poly.pdbx_seq_one_letter_code
_entity_poly.pdbx_strand_id
1 'polypeptide(L)'
;MMVGVIIRYNRKTGDRCVKVYDGPNGYLDAGNDPAYLRDSAKVGTDWEVALIGSDSLDSVMHTHSRYFSGRDRTKELAAQFE
;
A
#
# COMPACT_ATOMS: atom_id res chain seq x y z
N MET A 1 13.53 10.51 -8.52
CA MET A 1 12.06 10.50 -8.56
C MET A 1 11.65 9.28 -7.77
N MET A 2 10.77 9.43 -6.78
CA MET A 2 10.35 8.33 -5.92
C MET A 2 8.90 8.01 -6.16
N VAL A 3 8.60 6.75 -6.44
CA VAL A 3 7.23 6.24 -6.45
C VAL A 3 6.67 6.24 -5.03
N GLY A 4 5.38 6.50 -4.91
CA GLY A 4 4.63 6.28 -3.68
C GLY A 4 3.90 4.96 -3.75
N VAL A 5 4.10 4.09 -2.77
CA VAL A 5 3.41 2.80 -2.70
C VAL A 5 2.55 2.76 -1.46
N ILE A 6 1.24 2.66 -1.65
CA ILE A 6 0.29 2.35 -0.57
C ILE A 6 0.10 0.85 -0.54
N ILE A 7 0.35 0.24 0.62
CA ILE A 7 0.07 -1.16 0.87
C ILE A 7 -0.97 -1.26 1.96
N ARG A 8 -2.08 -1.96 1.67
CA ARG A 8 -3.02 -2.43 2.69
C ARG A 8 -2.76 -3.91 2.90
N TYR A 9 -2.40 -4.29 4.12
CA TYR A 9 -1.91 -5.62 4.46
C TYR A 9 -2.75 -6.23 5.59
N ASN A 10 -3.34 -7.40 5.34
CA ASN A 10 -4.05 -8.15 6.37
C ASN A 10 -3.05 -8.92 7.23
N ARG A 11 -2.90 -8.53 8.49
CA ARG A 11 -1.93 -9.10 9.42
C ARG A 11 -2.20 -10.56 9.79
N LYS A 12 -3.44 -11.04 9.62
CA LYS A 12 -3.82 -12.44 9.92
C LYS A 12 -3.55 -13.39 8.76
N THR A 13 -3.81 -12.96 7.53
CA THR A 13 -3.74 -13.83 6.35
C THR A 13 -2.50 -13.59 5.48
N GLY A 14 -1.86 -12.44 5.62
CA GLY A 14 -0.79 -12.00 4.74
C GLY A 14 -1.28 -11.40 3.41
N ASP A 15 -2.60 -11.38 3.17
CA ASP A 15 -3.19 -10.83 1.95
C ASP A 15 -2.93 -9.32 1.85
N ARG A 16 -2.82 -8.82 0.63
CA ARG A 16 -2.50 -7.40 0.39
C ARG A 16 -3.28 -6.78 -0.76
N CYS A 17 -3.38 -5.47 -0.73
CA CYS A 17 -3.68 -4.63 -1.88
C CYS A 17 -2.59 -3.57 -2.03
N VAL A 18 -2.19 -3.30 -3.26
CA VAL A 18 -1.11 -2.34 -3.57
C VAL A 18 -1.63 -1.30 -4.55
N LYS A 19 -1.35 -0.02 -4.26
CA LYS A 19 -1.59 1.10 -5.20
C LYS A 19 -0.28 1.85 -5.36
N VAL A 20 0.13 2.06 -6.61
CA VAL A 20 1.39 2.73 -6.97
C VAL A 20 1.07 4.09 -7.56
N TYR A 21 1.83 5.09 -7.12
CA TYR A 21 1.81 6.45 -7.63
C TYR A 21 3.16 6.73 -8.25
N ASP A 22 3.16 6.85 -9.57
CA ASP A 22 4.36 7.12 -10.35
C ASP A 22 4.73 8.61 -10.36
N GLY A 23 5.92 8.89 -10.87
CA GLY A 23 6.37 10.26 -11.13
C GLY A 23 7.16 10.90 -9.99
N PRO A 24 7.61 12.16 -10.18
CA PRO A 24 8.50 12.86 -9.24
C PRO A 24 7.85 13.12 -7.87
N ASN A 25 6.52 13.20 -7.81
CA ASN A 25 5.75 13.49 -6.60
C ASN A 25 4.99 12.26 -6.07
N GLY A 26 5.24 11.06 -6.59
CA GLY A 26 4.43 9.88 -6.31
C GLY A 26 4.22 9.61 -4.81
N TYR A 27 5.25 9.80 -3.99
CA TYR A 27 5.13 9.67 -2.53
C TYR A 27 4.17 10.70 -1.90
N LEU A 28 4.22 11.97 -2.34
CA LEU A 28 3.31 13.01 -1.86
C LEU A 28 1.88 12.75 -2.33
N ASP A 29 1.71 12.34 -3.58
CA ASP A 29 0.39 12.02 -4.16
C ASP A 29 -0.24 10.83 -3.43
N ALA A 30 0.55 9.81 -3.10
CA ALA A 30 0.14 8.67 -2.30
C ALA A 30 -0.24 9.07 -0.86
N GLY A 31 0.51 9.97 -0.23
CA GLY A 31 0.20 10.49 1.10
C GLY A 31 -1.08 11.35 1.15
N ASN A 32 -1.45 11.96 0.03
CA ASN A 32 -2.68 12.73 -0.12
C ASN A 32 -3.87 11.89 -0.61
N ASP A 33 -3.71 10.59 -0.83
CA ASP A 33 -4.79 9.72 -1.27
C ASP A 33 -5.92 9.69 -0.21
N PRO A 34 -7.18 10.03 -0.58
CA PRO A 34 -8.28 10.08 0.38
C PRO A 34 -8.52 8.75 1.09
N ALA A 35 -8.36 7.63 0.39
CA ALA A 35 -8.54 6.31 0.98
C ALA A 35 -7.40 5.96 1.94
N TYR A 36 -6.16 6.37 1.67
CA TYR A 36 -5.04 6.26 2.62
C TYR A 36 -5.28 7.09 3.88
N LEU A 37 -5.67 8.35 3.73
CA LEU A 37 -5.95 9.24 4.86
C LEU A 37 -7.08 8.69 5.74
N ARG A 38 -8.14 8.17 5.11
CA ARG A 38 -9.25 7.50 5.80
C ARG A 38 -8.82 6.25 6.56
N ASP A 39 -7.97 5.42 5.95
CA ASP A 39 -7.63 4.10 6.50
C ASP A 39 -6.43 4.14 7.47
N SER A 40 -5.50 5.08 7.32
CA SER A 40 -4.29 5.19 8.15
C SER A 40 -4.58 5.57 9.61
N ALA A 41 -5.72 6.22 9.87
CA ALA A 41 -6.17 6.56 11.23
C ALA A 41 -6.94 5.42 11.92
N LYS A 42 -7.26 4.32 11.23
CA LYS A 42 -8.05 3.23 11.80
C LYS A 42 -7.20 2.39 12.77
N VAL A 43 -7.67 2.27 14.01
CA VAL A 43 -7.06 1.42 15.04
C VAL A 43 -7.89 0.15 15.27
N GLY A 44 -7.25 -0.92 15.73
CA GLY A 44 -7.92 -2.17 16.11
C GLY A 44 -8.40 -3.07 14.96
N THR A 45 -8.04 -2.75 13.71
CA THR A 45 -8.40 -3.58 12.54
C THR A 45 -7.34 -4.64 12.23
N ASP A 46 -7.73 -5.71 11.54
CA ASP A 46 -6.78 -6.72 11.04
C ASP A 46 -5.90 -6.18 9.89
N TRP A 47 -6.28 -5.05 9.29
CA TRP A 47 -5.58 -4.42 8.19
C TRP A 47 -4.63 -3.34 8.68
N GLU A 48 -3.36 -3.48 8.31
CA GLU A 48 -2.34 -2.45 8.40
C GLU A 48 -2.32 -1.65 7.10
N VAL A 49 -2.13 -0.33 7.17
CA VAL A 49 -1.92 0.52 5.99
C VAL A 49 -0.54 1.15 6.08
N ALA A 50 0.28 0.94 5.06
CA ALA A 50 1.64 1.46 4.97
C ALA A 50 1.78 2.33 3.73
N LEU A 51 2.48 3.45 3.89
CA LEU A 51 2.94 4.31 2.80
C LEU A 51 4.45 4.21 2.72
N ILE A 52 4.97 3.84 1.55
CA ILE A 52 6.40 3.61 1.33
C ILE A 52 6.84 4.43 0.12
N GLY A 53 7.89 5.24 0.30
CA GLY A 53 8.60 5.89 -0.79
C GLY A 53 9.74 4.99 -1.27
N SER A 54 9.85 4.79 -2.58
CA SER A 54 10.93 3.96 -3.15
C SER A 54 11.27 4.38 -4.58
N ASP A 55 12.30 3.78 -5.16
CA ASP A 55 12.65 3.92 -6.57
C ASP A 55 11.76 3.07 -7.50
N SER A 56 11.22 1.95 -7.00
CA SER A 56 10.31 1.06 -7.75
C SER A 56 9.47 0.17 -6.83
N LEU A 57 8.39 -0.41 -7.37
CA LEU A 57 7.62 -1.44 -6.65
C LEU A 57 8.48 -2.70 -6.38
N ASP A 58 9.32 -3.13 -7.33
CA ASP A 58 10.20 -4.29 -7.16
C ASP A 58 11.16 -4.13 -5.97
N SER A 59 11.68 -2.92 -5.76
CA SER A 59 12.51 -2.56 -4.63
C SER A 59 11.75 -2.63 -3.30
N VAL A 60 10.49 -2.16 -3.28
CA VAL A 60 9.60 -2.33 -2.12
C VAL A 60 9.33 -3.82 -1.83
N MET A 61 9.11 -4.63 -2.88
CA MET A 61 8.90 -6.08 -2.73
C MET A 61 10.11 -6.78 -2.09
N HIS A 62 11.33 -6.36 -2.42
CA HIS A 62 12.55 -6.89 -1.80
C HIS A 62 12.76 -6.39 -0.37
N THR A 63 12.62 -5.10 -0.13
CA THR A 63 12.97 -4.46 1.15
C THR A 63 11.88 -4.61 2.22
N HIS A 64 10.63 -4.78 1.81
CA HIS A 64 9.46 -4.90 2.67
C HIS A 64 8.69 -6.20 2.39
N SER A 65 9.42 -7.28 2.15
CA SER A 65 8.89 -8.60 1.74
C SER A 65 7.79 -9.14 2.64
N ARG A 66 7.72 -8.72 3.92
CA ARG A 66 6.64 -9.09 4.85
C ARG A 66 5.25 -8.84 4.26
N TYR A 67 5.10 -7.74 3.53
CA TYR A 67 3.82 -7.33 2.95
C TYR A 67 3.41 -8.19 1.75
N PHE A 68 4.32 -8.98 1.19
CA PHE A 68 4.14 -9.75 -0.04
C PHE A 68 4.08 -11.26 0.22
N SER A 69 3.81 -11.67 1.46
CA SER A 69 3.81 -13.07 1.91
C SER A 69 2.52 -13.84 1.59
N GLY A 70 1.37 -13.16 1.54
CA GLY A 70 0.07 -13.76 1.19
C GLY A 70 -0.38 -13.45 -0.23
N ARG A 71 -1.70 -13.48 -0.48
CA ARG A 71 -2.26 -13.29 -1.82
C ARG A 71 -2.32 -11.81 -2.20
N ASP A 72 -2.10 -11.54 -3.48
CA ASP A 72 -2.41 -10.24 -4.05
C ASP A 72 -3.92 -10.17 -4.32
N ARG A 73 -4.60 -9.26 -3.62
CA ARG A 73 -6.05 -9.03 -3.73
C ARG A 73 -6.37 -7.69 -4.38
N THR A 74 -5.37 -7.01 -4.94
CA THR A 74 -5.49 -5.65 -5.49
C THR A 74 -6.65 -5.53 -6.48
N LYS A 75 -6.78 -6.46 -7.42
CA LYS A 75 -7.87 -6.45 -8.41
C LYS A 75 -9.24 -6.69 -7.80
N GLU A 76 -9.34 -7.63 -6.87
CA GLU A 76 -10.60 -8.06 -6.27
C GLU A 76 -11.16 -7.01 -5.30
N LEU A 77 -10.28 -6.28 -4.63
CA LEU A 77 -10.66 -5.33 -3.58
C LEU A 77 -10.44 -3.87 -4.00
N ALA A 78 -10.06 -3.59 -5.25
CA ALA A 78 -9.79 -2.24 -5.75
C ALA A 78 -10.89 -1.25 -5.36
N ALA A 79 -12.15 -1.59 -5.65
CA ALA A 79 -13.32 -0.74 -5.38
C ALA A 79 -13.58 -0.48 -3.88
N GLN A 80 -13.07 -1.32 -2.99
CA GLN A 80 -13.22 -1.13 -1.53
C GLN A 80 -12.17 -0.17 -0.97
N PHE A 81 -11.13 0.12 -1.75
CA PHE A 81 -9.97 0.88 -1.34
C PHE A 81 -9.71 2.12 -2.21
N GLU A 82 -10.66 2.46 -3.08
CA GLU A 82 -10.81 3.77 -3.72
C GLU A 82 -11.53 4.79 -2.82
#